data_AF-A0A972AYT2-F1
#
_entry.id   AF-A0A972AYT2-F1
#
_cell.length_a   1.000
_cell.length_b   1.000
_cell.length_c   1.000
_cell.angle_alpha   90.00
_cell.angle_beta   90.00
_cell.angle_gamma   90.00
#
_symmetry.space_group_name_H-M   'P 1'
#
loop_
_entity.id
_entity.type
_entity.pdbx_description
1 polymer ?
#
loop_
_entity_poly.entity_id
_entity_poly.type
_entity_poly.pdbx_seq_one_letter_code
_entity_poly.pdbx_strand_id
1 'polypeptide(L)' 'MAISAEISLYPVNSRELDHDLLNSTTAFRDYDFHYDFGSLRTQVFGEPDEIWNTLRSLFEQAQVADNEVVMVVTISNMS' A
#
# COMPACT_ATOMS: atom_id res chain seq x y z
N MET A 1 3.12 20.77 0.78
CA MET A 1 2.97 20.57 2.24
C MET A 1 2.78 19.10 2.41
N ALA A 2 3.81 18.44 2.91
CA ALA A 2 3.86 16.99 2.89
C ALA A 2 2.79 16.36 3.79
N ILE A 3 2.37 15.16 3.43
CA ILE A 3 1.51 14.30 4.24
C ILE A 3 2.20 12.97 4.46
N SER A 4 1.89 12.32 5.57
CA SER A 4 2.21 10.92 5.81
C SER A 4 0.96 10.05 5.70
N ALA A 5 1.15 8.81 5.27
CA ALA A 5 0.11 7.80 5.27
C ALA A 5 0.64 6.48 5.82
N GLU A 6 -0.05 5.93 6.81
CA GLU A 6 0.08 4.54 7.23
C GLU A 6 -0.97 3.71 6.50
N ILE A 7 -0.53 2.62 5.87
CA ILE A 7 -1.36 1.82 4.97
C ILE A 7 -1.33 0.37 5.44
N SER A 8 -2.50 -0.24 5.52
CA SER A 8 -2.67 -1.68 5.72
C SER A 8 -3.55 -2.25 4.62
N LEU A 9 -3.08 -3.30 3.96
CA LEU A 9 -3.84 -4.07 2.95
C LEU A 9 -4.13 -5.47 3.47
N TYR A 10 -5.38 -5.89 3.28
CA TYR A 10 -5.88 -7.19 3.69
C TYR A 10 -6.55 -7.90 2.50
N PRO A 11 -6.09 -9.09 2.11
CA PRO A 11 -6.81 -9.95 1.17
C PRO A 11 -8.09 -10.46 1.84
N VAL A 12 -9.20 -10.48 1.12
CA VAL A 12 -10.48 -10.96 1.65
C VAL A 12 -10.62 -12.47 1.48
N ASN A 13 -10.15 -13.00 0.35
CA ASN A 13 -10.38 -14.40 -0.02
C ASN A 13 -9.10 -15.23 -0.14
N SER A 14 -7.94 -14.61 -0.33
CA SER A 14 -6.66 -15.31 -0.33
C SER A 14 -6.05 -15.36 1.08
N ARG A 15 -5.29 -16.42 1.36
CA ARG A 15 -4.57 -16.55 2.65
C ARG A 15 -3.34 -15.64 2.70
N GLU A 16 -2.80 -15.23 1.56
CA GLU A 16 -1.58 -14.43 1.44
C GLU A 16 -1.62 -13.59 0.16
N LEU A 17 -1.18 -12.32 0.25
CA LEU A 17 -0.97 -11.45 -0.90
C LEU A 17 0.28 -11.89 -1.68
N ASP A 18 0.23 -11.88 -3.02
CA ASP A 18 1.38 -12.20 -3.86
C ASP A 18 2.46 -11.09 -3.76
N HIS A 19 3.49 -11.40 -2.97
CA HIS A 19 4.60 -10.51 -2.63
C HIS A 19 5.47 -10.13 -3.84
N ASP A 20 5.76 -11.09 -4.71
CA ASP A 20 6.70 -10.87 -5.81
C ASP A 20 6.10 -9.96 -6.86
N LEU A 21 4.78 -10.01 -7.03
CA LEU A 21 4.05 -9.10 -7.91
C LEU A 21 4.05 -7.66 -7.37
N LEU A 22 3.78 -7.47 -6.07
CA LEU A 22 3.77 -6.14 -5.45
C LEU A 22 5.19 -5.54 -5.42
N ASN A 23 6.19 -6.27 -4.93
CA ASN A 23 7.56 -5.74 -4.79
C ASN A 23 8.31 -5.57 -6.12
N SER A 24 7.93 -6.28 -7.18
CA SER A 24 8.55 -6.08 -8.51
C SER A 24 8.08 -4.80 -9.20
N THR A 25 7.03 -4.14 -8.69
CA THR A 25 6.46 -2.96 -9.33
C THR A 25 7.22 -1.68 -8.96
N THR A 26 7.55 -0.89 -9.98
CA THR A 26 8.38 0.32 -9.88
C THR A 26 7.83 1.39 -8.93
N ALA A 27 6.52 1.38 -8.63
CA ALA A 27 5.90 2.30 -7.69
C ALA A 27 6.34 2.09 -6.23
N PHE A 28 6.95 0.94 -5.92
CA PHE A 28 7.21 0.50 -4.55
C PHE A 28 8.68 0.31 -4.21
N ARG A 29 9.58 0.52 -5.17
CA ARG A 29 11.03 0.38 -4.92
C ARG A 29 11.58 1.33 -3.87
N ASP A 30 10.91 2.46 -3.66
CA ASP A 30 11.38 3.52 -2.76
C ASP A 30 10.72 3.46 -1.36
N TYR A 31 9.88 2.47 -1.07
CA TYR A 31 9.16 2.37 0.21
C TYR A 31 9.48 1.06 0.95
N ASP A 32 9.61 1.16 2.27
CA ASP A 32 9.80 0.00 3.14
C ASP A 32 8.44 -0.64 3.47
N PHE A 33 8.25 -1.88 2.99
CA PHE A 33 7.07 -2.68 3.27
C PHE A 33 7.34 -3.69 4.38
N HIS A 34 6.48 -3.70 5.40
CA HIS A 34 6.48 -4.70 6.46
C HIS A 34 5.26 -5.61 6.31
N TYR A 35 5.49 -6.92 6.32
CA TYR A 35 4.41 -7.90 6.19
C TYR A 35 4.22 -8.66 7.49
N ASP A 36 2.96 -8.86 7.89
CA ASP A 36 2.59 -9.72 9.01
C ASP A 36 1.34 -10.54 8.65
N PHE A 37 1.41 -11.86 8.84
CA PHE A 37 0.38 -12.88 8.61
C PHE A 37 -0.81 -12.45 7.72
N GLY A 38 -0.60 -12.39 6.40
CA GLY A 38 -1.68 -12.12 5.45
C GLY A 38 -1.94 -10.64 5.19
N SER A 39 -1.20 -9.71 5.79
CA SER A 39 -1.41 -8.26 5.62
C SER A 39 -0.13 -7.51 5.28
N LEU A 40 -0.24 -6.57 4.35
CA LEU A 40 0.84 -5.66 3.99
C LEU A 40 0.67 -4.35 4.75
N ARG A 41 1.68 -3.97 5.54
CA ARG A 41 1.74 -2.68 6.22
C ARG A 41 2.89 -1.85 5.69
N THR A 42 2.62 -0.61 5.31
CA THR A 42 3.67 0.32 4.89
C THR A 42 3.37 1.74 5.34
N GLN A 43 4.41 2.56 5.39
CA GLN A 43 4.30 3.98 5.71
C GLN A 43 4.99 4.79 4.61
N VAL A 44 4.29 5.80 4.10
CA VAL A 44 4.77 6.68 3.04
C VAL A 44 4.70 8.13 3.48
N PHE A 45 5.61 8.97 2.98
CA PHE A 45 5.67 10.41 3.23
C PHE A 45 6.09 11.14 1.96
N GLY A 46 5.46 12.26 1.65
CA GLY A 46 5.73 13.01 0.42
C GLY A 46 4.73 14.11 0.17
N GLU A 47 4.77 14.71 -1.03
CA GLU A 47 3.76 15.71 -1.40
C GLU A 47 2.38 15.04 -1.59
N PRO A 48 1.27 15.77 -1.33
CA PRO A 48 -0.06 15.17 -1.31
C PRO A 48 -0.40 14.39 -2.58
N ASP A 49 -0.15 14.97 -3.75
CA ASP A 49 -0.47 14.34 -5.04
C ASP A 49 0.31 13.05 -5.27
N GLU A 50 1.57 12.99 -4.81
CA GLU A 50 2.39 11.78 -4.89
C GLU A 50 1.78 10.69 -3.99
N ILE A 51 1.41 11.03 -2.76
CA ILE A 51 0.83 10.08 -1.80
C ILE A 51 -0.51 9.56 -2.31
N TRP A 52 -1.40 10.41 -2.82
CA TRP A 52 -2.68 9.96 -3.38
C TRP A 52 -2.49 9.04 -4.60
N ASN A 53 -1.53 9.36 -5.47
CA ASN A 53 -1.20 8.51 -6.63
C ASN A 53 -0.63 7.15 -6.19
N THR A 54 0.23 7.13 -5.16
CA THR A 54 0.77 5.90 -4.57
C THR A 54 -0.34 5.04 -3.96
N LEU A 55 -1.27 5.64 -3.19
CA LEU A 55 -2.42 4.93 -2.60
C LEU A 55 -3.31 4.29 -3.66
N ARG A 56 -3.64 5.02 -4.74
CA ARG A 56 -4.40 4.47 -5.87
C ARG A 56 -3.68 3.29 -6.50
N SER A 57 -2.40 3.50 -6.84
CA SER A 57 -1.59 2.48 -7.52
C SER A 57 -1.48 1.21 -6.69
N LEU A 58 -1.32 1.35 -5.37
CA LEU A 58 -1.25 0.23 -4.41
C LEU A 58 -2.56 -0.54 -4.33
N PHE A 59 -3.69 0.15 -4.28
CA PHE A 59 -4.99 -0.51 -4.26
C PHE A 59 -5.28 -1.28 -5.56
N GLU A 60 -5.03 -0.65 -6.71
CA GLU A 60 -5.26 -1.27 -8.03
C GLU A 60 -4.38 -2.50 -8.24
N GLN A 61 -3.13 -2.47 -7.79
CA GLN A 61 -2.23 -3.61 -7.91
C GLN A 61 -2.55 -4.73 -6.94
N ALA A 62 -2.90 -4.40 -5.69
CA ALA A 62 -3.40 -5.38 -4.74
C ALA A 62 -4.65 -6.08 -5.29
N GLN A 63 -5.52 -5.36 -6.01
CA GLN A 63 -6.68 -5.93 -6.71
C GLN A 63 -6.31 -6.85 -7.88
N VAL A 64 -5.21 -6.57 -8.59
CA VAL A 64 -4.70 -7.46 -9.65
C VAL A 64 -4.12 -8.74 -9.04
N ALA A 65 -3.46 -8.63 -7.89
CA ALA A 65 -2.89 -9.76 -7.16
C ALA A 65 -3.97 -10.64 -6.50
N ASP A 66 -5.03 -10.03 -5.96
CA ASP A 66 -6.17 -10.70 -5.34
C ASP A 66 -7.47 -9.98 -5.72
N ASN A 67 -8.46 -10.73 -6.20
CA ASN A 67 -9.74 -10.21 -6.69
C ASN A 67 -10.47 -9.31 -5.69
N GLU A 68 -10.25 -9.48 -4.39
CA GLU A 68 -10.90 -8.68 -3.36
C GLU A 68 -9.92 -8.31 -2.24
N VAL A 69 -9.70 -7.00 -2.09
CA VAL A 69 -8.78 -6.42 -1.13
C VAL A 69 -9.43 -5.28 -0.36
N VAL A 70 -9.13 -5.21 0.94
CA VAL A 70 -9.48 -4.08 1.80
C VAL A 70 -8.22 -3.29 2.10
N MET A 71 -8.26 -1.98 1.81
CA MET A 71 -7.19 -1.06 2.19
C MET A 71 -7.69 -0.11 3.27
N VAL A 72 -6.96 -0.08 4.39
CA VAL A 72 -7.16 0.90 5.46
C VAL A 72 -5.99 1.87 5.40
N VAL A 73 -6.31 3.16 5.35
CA VAL A 73 -5.31 4.22 5.29
C VAL A 73 -5.57 5.21 6.42
N THR A 74 -4.52 5.51 7.19
CA THR A 74 -4.52 6.63 8.13
C THR A 74 -3.61 7.71 7.57
N ILE A 75 -4.15 8.91 7.33
CA ILE A 75 -3.44 10.03 6.71
C ILE A 75 -3.27 11.14 7.74
N SER A 76 -2.06 11.71 7.79
CA SER A 76 -1.73 12.83 8.66
C SER A 76 -1.07 13.94 7.84
N ASN A 77 -1.47 15.17 8.10
CA ASN A 77 -0.83 16.38 7.57
C ASN A 77 0.17 16.97 8.57
N MET A 78 0.65 16.16 9.52
CA MET A 78 1.60 16.57 10.55
C MET A 78 2.78 17.31 9.92
N SER A 79 2.93 18.57 10.31
CA SER A 79 4.08 19.42 9.99
C SER A 79 5.31 19.00 10.78
#